data_AF-A0A966FEJ5-F1
#
_entry.id   AF-A0A966FEJ5-F1
#
_cell.length_a   1.000
_cell.length_b   1.000
_cell.length_c   1.000
_cell.angle_alpha   90.00
_cell.angle_beta   90.00
_cell.angle_gamma   90.00
#
_symmetry.space_group_name_H-M   'P 1'
#
loop_
_entity.id
_entity.type
_entity.pdbx_description
1 polymer ?
#
loop_
_entity_poly.entity_id
_entity_poly.type
_entity_poly.pdbx_seq_one_letter_code
_entity_poly.pdbx_strand_id
1 'polypeptide(L)' 'LLGWRTDAGVTPALKTDDVLPPAWLLDLTLENDKEYWLAFENFDVIMRYNISSFYALSVHQLAQALRDGRR' A
#
# COMPACT_ATOMS: atom_id res chain seq x y z
N LEU A 1 5.57 -3.82 -21.11
CA LEU A 1 5.35 -4.44 -19.79
C LEU A 1 5.34 -3.30 -18.78
N LEU A 2 4.23 -3.10 -18.08
CA LEU A 2 3.94 -1.98 -17.17
C LEU A 2 4.81 -2.08 -15.90
N GLY A 3 6.12 -1.87 -16.05
CA GLY A 3 7.06 -1.71 -14.95
C GLY A 3 7.06 -0.26 -14.47
N TRP A 4 7.21 -0.09 -13.16
CA TRP A 4 7.20 1.19 -12.49
C TRP A 4 8.25 2.14 -13.05
N ARG A 5 7.85 3.40 -13.19
CA ARG A 5 8.67 4.47 -13.73
C ARG A 5 9.16 5.34 -12.57
N THR A 6 10.46 5.31 -12.29
CA THR A 6 11.08 6.13 -11.23
C THR A 6 10.98 7.64 -11.52
N ASP A 7 10.58 8.02 -12.73
CA ASP A 7 10.30 9.38 -13.19
C ASP A 7 8.86 9.86 -12.88
N ALA A 8 8.02 9.04 -12.21
CA ALA A 8 6.64 9.41 -11.87
C ALA A 8 6.50 10.42 -10.71
N GLY A 9 7.60 10.93 -10.17
CA GLY A 9 7.60 11.90 -9.06
C GLY A 9 7.22 11.32 -7.69
N VAL A 10 7.07 10.00 -7.58
CA VAL A 10 6.77 9.29 -6.34
C VAL A 10 8.05 8.71 -5.76
N THR A 11 8.37 9.08 -4.51
CA THR A 11 9.51 8.50 -3.77
C THR A 11 8.98 7.58 -2.67
N PRO A 12 9.34 6.28 -2.64
CA PRO A 12 8.96 5.39 -1.56
C PRO A 12 9.48 5.90 -0.21
N ALA A 13 8.66 5.83 0.83
CA ALA A 13 9.06 6.24 2.18
C ALA A 13 10.19 5.36 2.74
N LEU A 14 10.15 4.06 2.45
CA LEU A 14 11.24 3.14 2.76
C LEU A 14 12.27 3.19 1.63
N LYS A 15 13.48 3.67 1.95
CA LYS A 15 14.63 3.53 1.05
C LYS A 15 15.02 2.06 1.01
N THR A 16 15.06 1.51 -0.19
CA THR A 16 15.59 0.19 -0.46
C THR A 16 16.51 0.26 -1.67
N ASP A 17 17.59 -0.51 -1.63
CA ASP A 17 18.48 -0.68 -2.79
C ASP A 17 17.91 -1.71 -3.79
N ASP A 18 16.87 -2.44 -3.39
CA ASP A 18 16.21 -3.44 -4.21
C ASP A 18 15.24 -2.83 -5.24
N VAL A 19 15.13 -3.50 -6.37
CA VAL A 19 14.10 -3.18 -7.38
C VAL A 19 12.74 -3.58 -6.84
N LEU A 20 11.87 -2.60 -6.59
CA LEU A 20 10.50 -2.86 -6.16
C LEU A 20 9.68 -3.54 -7.26
N PRO A 21 8.81 -4.51 -6.91
CA PRO A 21 7.88 -5.09 -7.87
C PRO A 21 6.82 -4.06 -8.30
N PRO A 22 6.05 -4.35 -9.36
CA PRO A 22 4.94 -3.49 -9.74
C PRO A 22 3.92 -3.33 -8.60
N ALA A 23 3.57 -2.09 -8.33
CA ALA A 23 2.48 -1.68 -7.44
C ALA A 23 1.41 -0.86 -8.19
N TRP A 24 0.44 -0.33 -7.45
CA TRP A 24 -0.40 0.81 -7.84
C TRP A 24 -0.20 1.94 -6.83
N LEU A 25 -0.26 3.20 -7.29
CA LEU A 25 -0.31 4.35 -6.37
C LEU A 25 -1.75 4.49 -5.88
N LEU A 26 -1.95 4.25 -4.59
CA LEU A 26 -3.25 4.37 -3.94
C LEU A 26 -3.32 5.73 -3.23
N ASP A 27 -4.38 6.49 -3.51
CA ASP A 27 -4.76 7.69 -2.75
C ASP A 27 -5.86 7.30 -1.75
N LEU A 28 -5.57 7.51 -0.46
CA LEU A 28 -6.55 7.38 0.62
C LEU A 28 -6.68 8.75 1.29
N THR A 29 -7.63 9.52 0.76
CA THR A 29 -8.03 10.82 1.30
C THR A 29 -9.13 10.63 2.34
N LEU A 30 -8.86 11.05 3.56
CA LEU A 30 -9.85 11.33 4.61
C LEU A 30 -10.15 12.84 4.64
N GLU A 31 -11.10 13.28 5.47
CA GLU A 31 -11.61 14.66 5.45
C GLU A 31 -10.51 15.73 5.50
N ASN A 32 -9.45 15.53 6.29
CA ASN A 32 -8.34 16.48 6.42
C ASN A 32 -6.96 15.89 6.14
N ASP A 33 -6.86 14.58 5.85
CA ASP A 33 -5.59 13.87 5.72
C ASP A 33 -5.52 13.11 4.40
N LYS A 34 -4.40 13.25 3.68
CA LYS A 34 -4.10 12.49 2.48
C LYS A 34 -2.95 11.55 2.75
N GLU A 35 -3.19 10.25 2.57
CA GLU A 35 -2.15 9.24 2.56
C GLU A 35 -2.00 8.63 1.18
N TYR A 36 -0.76 8.48 0.75
CA TYR A 36 -0.41 7.78 -0.48
C TYR A 36 0.32 6.48 -0.17
N TRP A 37 -0.16 5.38 -0.73
CA TRP A 37 0.39 4.05 -0.49
C TRP A 37 0.81 3.39 -1.79
N LEU A 38 1.90 2.62 -1.73
CA LEU A 38 2.29 1.70 -2.80
C LEU A 38 1.61 0.35 -2.54
N ALA A 39 0.57 0.05 -3.32
CA ALA A 39 -0.19 -1.19 -3.20
C ALA A 39 0.38 -2.27 -4.14
N PHE A 40 0.99 -3.31 -3.57
CA PHE A 40 1.54 -4.45 -4.33
C PHE A 40 0.51 -5.57 -4.52
N GLU A 41 0.86 -6.63 -5.26
CA GLU A 41 -0.02 -7.76 -5.57
C GLU A 41 -0.74 -8.36 -4.33
N ASN A 42 -0.05 -8.45 -3.19
CA ASN A 42 -0.65 -8.95 -1.94
C ASN A 42 -1.85 -8.11 -1.48
N PHE A 43 -1.90 -6.82 -1.81
CA PHE A 43 -3.03 -5.95 -1.51
C PHE A 43 -4.26 -6.33 -2.33
N ASP A 44 -4.09 -6.73 -3.60
CA ASP A 44 -5.17 -7.24 -4.46
C ASP A 44 -5.81 -8.50 -3.84
N VAL A 45 -4.99 -9.37 -3.24
CA VAL A 45 -5.49 -10.58 -2.57
C VAL A 45 -6.44 -10.25 -1.42
N ILE A 46 -6.18 -9.18 -0.65
CA ILE A 46 -7.09 -8.73 0.42
C ILE A 46 -8.40 -8.21 -0.18
N MET A 47 -8.32 -7.45 -1.27
CA MET A 47 -9.50 -6.89 -1.96
C MET A 47 -10.41 -7.98 -2.57
N ARG A 48 -9.93 -9.21 -2.79
CA ARG A 48 -10.78 -10.32 -3.26
C ARG A 48 -11.86 -10.72 -2.27
N TYR A 49 -11.67 -10.45 -0.98
CA TYR A 49 -12.73 -10.63 0.02
C TYR A 49 -13.77 -9.52 -0.04
N ASN A 50 -13.33 -8.28 -0.27
CA ASN A 50 -14.18 -7.12 -0.39
C ASN A 50 -13.47 -6.05 -1.23
N ILE A 51 -14.10 -5.65 -2.35
CA ILE A 51 -13.56 -4.73 -3.35
C ILE A 51 -13.62 -3.28 -2.82
N SER A 52 -12.79 -2.98 -1.82
CA SER A 52 -12.67 -1.67 -1.20
C SER A 52 -11.25 -1.44 -0.71
N SER A 53 -10.60 -0.37 -1.19
CA SER A 53 -9.24 -0.01 -0.78
C SER A 53 -9.16 0.39 0.69
N PHE A 54 -10.18 1.07 1.22
CA PHE A 54 -10.27 1.39 2.65
C PHE A 54 -10.39 0.14 3.51
N TYR A 55 -11.18 -0.86 3.06
CA TYR A 55 -11.27 -2.15 3.74
C TYR A 55 -9.91 -2.86 3.76
N ALA A 56 -9.27 -2.98 2.60
CA ALA A 56 -8.00 -3.68 2.48
C ALA A 56 -6.88 -3.02 3.31
N LEU A 57 -6.80 -1.69 3.32
CA LEU A 57 -5.83 -1.00 4.17
C LEU A 57 -6.15 -1.16 5.67
N SER A 58 -7.43 -1.06 6.07
CA SER A 58 -7.83 -1.25 7.48
C SER A 58 -7.45 -2.65 7.98
N VAL A 59 -7.68 -3.70 7.18
CA VAL A 59 -7.29 -5.08 7.51
C VAL A 59 -5.76 -5.18 7.63
N HIS A 60 -5.02 -4.59 6.68
CA HIS A 60 -3.56 -4.58 6.73
C HIS A 60 -3.02 -3.90 7.98
N GLN A 61 -3.49 -2.68 8.29
CA GLN A 61 -3.05 -1.89 9.44
C GLN A 61 -3.41 -2.59 10.76
N LEU A 62 -4.62 -3.17 10.86
CA LEU A 62 -5.00 -3.96 12.04
C LEU A 62 -4.06 -5.15 12.24
N ALA A 63 -3.71 -5.88 11.18
CA ALA A 63 -2.77 -7.00 11.27
C ALA A 63 -1.38 -6.55 11.73
N GLN A 64 -0.91 -5.38 11.29
CA GLN A 64 0.34 -4.78 11.78
C GLN A 64 0.26 -4.46 13.28
N ALA A 65 -0.79 -3.76 13.71
CA ALA A 65 -0.99 -3.39 15.11
C ALA A 65 -1.06 -4.62 16.03
N LEU A 66 -1.75 -5.68 15.62
CA LEU A 66 -1.81 -6.94 16.35
C LEU A 66 -0.45 -7.64 16.43
N ARG A 67 0.35 -7.58 15.35
CA ARG A 67 1.69 -8.17 15.32
C ARG A 67 2.64 -7.42 16.25
N ASP A 68 2.56 -6.10 16.27
CA ASP A 68 3.40 -5.26 17.12
C ASP A 68 3.00 -5.34 18.59
N GLY A 69 1.70 -5.42 18.90
CA GLY A 69 1.20 -5.63 20.26
C GLY A 69 1.42 -7.03 20.83
N ARG A 70 1.87 -8.00 20.01
CA ARG A 70 2.27 -9.34 20.46
C ARG A 70 3.77 -9.46 20.79
N ARG A 71 4.55 -8.43 20.50
CA ARG A 71 5.98 -8.34 20.86
C ARG A 71 6.13 -7.82 22.29
#